data_AF-A0A2T2QWW9-F1
#
_entry.id   AF-A0A2T2QWW9-F1
#
_cell.length_a   1.000
_cell.length_b   1.000
_cell.length_c   1.000
_cell.angle_alpha   90.00
_cell.angle_beta   90.00
_cell.angle_gamma   90.00
#
_symmetry.space_group_name_H-M   'P 1'
#
loop_
_entity.id
_entity.type
_entity.pdbx_description
1 polymer ?
#
loop_
_entity_poly.entity_id
_entity_poly.type
_entity_poly.pdbx_seq_one_letter_code
_entity_poly.pdbx_strand_id
1 'polypeptide(L)'
;MNLIDGVLESNPEVHFRAENGAFRLPIQDQWFQDYCTAGSTDQVVLGIRPEDLYVAEGKYADGATANVSVTIDVVEPMGNEIILYTHAEGLDDSIIARIAPQNLPDPGHTLELSFDLSKLHLFSGADGEKISKQEPVRMAT
;
A
#
# COMPACT_ATOMS: atom_id res chain seq x y z
N MET A 1 -0.80 11.11 -1.97
CA MET A 1 -0.89 9.64 -1.96
C MET A 1 0.49 9.10 -2.22
N ASN A 2 0.81 7.97 -1.61
CA ASN A 2 1.89 7.11 -2.08
C ASN A 2 1.33 6.32 -3.27
N LEU A 3 2.05 6.32 -4.38
CA LEU A 3 1.74 5.54 -5.58
C LEU A 3 2.91 4.59 -5.79
N ILE A 4 2.61 3.31 -5.90
CA ILE A 4 3.61 2.24 -5.89
C ILE A 4 3.29 1.31 -7.06
N ASP A 5 4.19 1.27 -8.02
CA ASP A 5 4.06 0.38 -9.16
C ASP A 5 4.25 -1.08 -8.74
N GLY A 6 3.54 -1.97 -9.41
CA GLY A 6 3.63 -3.39 -9.15
C GLY A 6 2.65 -4.21 -9.97
N VAL A 7 2.36 -5.39 -9.45
CA VAL A 7 1.46 -6.35 -10.10
C VAL A 7 0.50 -6.97 -9.10
N LEU A 8 -0.71 -7.28 -9.55
CA LEU A 8 -1.58 -8.24 -8.87
C LEU A 8 -1.23 -9.66 -9.31
N GLU A 9 -1.13 -10.57 -8.36
CA GLU A 9 -0.90 -11.99 -8.59
C GLU A 9 -1.86 -12.84 -7.77
N SER A 10 -2.37 -13.91 -8.39
CA SER A 10 -3.29 -14.84 -7.75
C SER A 10 -2.66 -16.24 -7.64
N ASN A 11 -2.29 -16.66 -6.41
CA ASN A 11 -1.89 -18.05 -6.11
C ASN A 11 -1.74 -18.32 -4.59
N PRO A 12 -2.64 -19.03 -3.88
CA PRO A 12 -4.08 -19.22 -4.12
C PRO A 12 -4.93 -17.99 -3.75
N GLU A 13 -4.35 -17.01 -3.06
CA GLU A 13 -4.98 -15.73 -2.71
C GLU A 13 -4.35 -14.61 -3.55
N VAL A 14 -5.09 -13.50 -3.70
CA VAL A 14 -4.62 -12.35 -4.48
C VAL A 14 -3.71 -11.46 -3.63
N HIS A 15 -2.57 -11.10 -4.18
CA HIS A 15 -1.58 -10.23 -3.55
C HIS A 15 -1.18 -9.14 -4.52
N PHE A 16 -0.91 -7.95 -3.99
CA PHE A 16 -0.09 -6.98 -4.67
C PHE A 16 1.37 -7.28 -4.38
N ARG A 17 2.21 -7.27 -5.41
CA ARG A 17 3.67 -7.31 -5.31
C ARG A 17 4.22 -6.02 -5.91
N ALA A 18 4.93 -5.24 -5.10
CA ALA A 18 5.65 -4.06 -5.58
C ALA A 18 6.76 -4.45 -6.56
N GLU A 19 7.20 -3.51 -7.40
CA GLU A 19 8.33 -3.73 -8.30
C GLU A 19 9.57 -4.27 -7.57
N ASN A 20 10.40 -5.02 -8.32
CA ASN A 20 11.57 -5.74 -7.83
C ASN A 20 11.32 -6.71 -6.65
N GLY A 21 10.05 -6.96 -6.30
CA GLY A 21 9.69 -7.77 -5.14
C GLY A 21 9.93 -7.07 -3.81
N ALA A 22 9.99 -5.74 -3.79
CA ALA A 22 10.29 -4.93 -2.60
C ALA A 22 9.45 -5.33 -1.38
N PHE A 23 8.14 -5.54 -1.59
CA PHE A 23 7.24 -6.10 -0.60
C PHE A 23 5.99 -6.69 -1.25
N ARG A 24 5.19 -7.39 -0.44
CA ARG A 24 3.91 -7.97 -0.83
C ARG A 24 2.82 -7.61 0.17
N LEU A 25 1.63 -7.27 -0.33
CA LEU A 25 0.45 -6.99 0.48
C LEU A 25 -0.68 -7.94 0.08
N PRO A 26 -1.33 -8.62 1.04
CA PRO A 26 -2.50 -9.41 0.73
C PRO A 26 -3.66 -8.50 0.36
N ILE A 27 -4.42 -8.87 -0.67
CA ILE A 27 -5.55 -8.11 -1.16
C ILE A 27 -6.85 -8.72 -0.63
N GLN A 28 -7.46 -8.02 0.33
CA GLN A 28 -8.67 -8.51 1.01
C GLN A 28 -9.97 -7.98 0.40
N ASP A 29 -9.89 -6.96 -0.46
CA ASP A 29 -11.07 -6.41 -1.13
C ASP A 29 -11.46 -7.32 -2.31
N GLN A 30 -12.64 -7.96 -2.21
CA GLN A 30 -13.13 -8.94 -3.19
C GLN A 30 -13.16 -8.39 -4.62
N TRP A 31 -13.37 -7.09 -4.81
CA TRP A 31 -13.44 -6.50 -6.14
C TRP A 31 -12.08 -6.51 -6.84
N PHE A 32 -11.00 -6.33 -6.09
CA PHE A 32 -9.64 -6.48 -6.62
C PHE A 32 -9.30 -7.94 -6.87
N GLN A 33 -9.85 -8.86 -6.08
CA GLN A 33 -9.70 -10.29 -6.34
C GLN A 33 -10.33 -10.70 -7.66
N ASP A 34 -11.52 -10.17 -7.97
CA ASP A 34 -12.23 -10.46 -9.22
C ASP A 34 -11.54 -9.85 -10.45
N TYR A 35 -10.70 -8.81 -10.26
CA TYR A 35 -9.89 -8.22 -11.35
C TYR A 35 -8.74 -9.14 -11.77
N CYS A 36 -8.13 -9.85 -10.83
CA CYS A 36 -7.00 -10.74 -11.09
C CYS A 36 -7.51 -12.16 -11.37
N THR A 37 -7.32 -12.64 -12.60
CA THR A 37 -7.68 -14.02 -12.94
C THR A 37 -6.67 -15.00 -12.32
N ALA A 38 -7.12 -16.19 -11.92
CA ALA A 38 -6.20 -17.20 -11.39
C ALA A 38 -5.06 -17.49 -12.38
N GLY A 39 -3.82 -17.29 -11.95
CA GLY A 39 -2.62 -17.44 -12.79
C GLY A 39 -2.29 -16.25 -13.71
N SER A 40 -3.01 -15.12 -13.63
CA SER A 40 -2.62 -13.87 -14.30
C SER A 40 -1.67 -13.04 -13.44
N THR A 41 -0.94 -12.16 -14.12
CA THR A 41 -0.12 -11.09 -13.53
C THR A 41 -0.53 -9.81 -14.21
N ASP A 42 -1.24 -8.94 -13.50
CA ASP A 42 -1.81 -7.71 -14.06
C ASP A 42 -1.04 -6.51 -13.50
N GLN A 43 -0.52 -5.66 -14.40
CA GLN A 43 0.19 -4.44 -14.01
C GLN A 43 -0.79 -3.44 -13.39
N VAL A 44 -0.47 -2.99 -12.19
CA VAL A 44 -1.30 -2.05 -11.42
C VAL A 44 -0.42 -1.05 -10.69
N VAL A 45 -1.03 0.08 -10.32
CA VAL A 45 -0.46 1.03 -9.37
C VAL A 45 -1.25 0.95 -8.08
N LEU A 46 -0.57 0.70 -6.96
CA LEU A 46 -1.16 0.75 -5.63
C LEU A 46 -1.09 2.16 -5.07
N GLY A 47 -2.25 2.67 -4.66
CA GLY A 47 -2.40 3.93 -3.96
C GLY A 47 -2.74 3.72 -2.49
N ILE A 48 -2.03 4.41 -1.60
CA ILE A 48 -2.38 4.53 -0.17
C ILE A 48 -2.14 5.97 0.27
N ARG A 49 -3.01 6.52 1.12
CA ARG A 49 -2.80 7.88 1.64
C ARG A 49 -1.76 7.85 2.75
N PRO A 50 -0.94 8.90 2.91
CA PRO A 50 0.04 8.98 3.99
C PRO A 50 -0.58 8.81 5.39
N GLU A 51 -1.80 9.31 5.61
CA GLU A 51 -2.52 9.20 6.88
C GLU A 51 -3.12 7.81 7.18
N ASP A 52 -3.15 6.92 6.18
CA ASP A 52 -3.65 5.54 6.29
C ASP A 52 -2.47 4.54 6.52
N LEU A 53 -1.27 5.06 6.79
CA LEU A 53 -0.07 4.33 7.17
C LEU A 53 0.23 4.56 8.65
N TYR A 54 0.60 3.48 9.34
CA TYR A 54 0.88 3.49 10.78
C TYR A 54 2.25 2.90 11.06
N VAL A 55 2.88 3.26 12.18
CA VAL A 55 4.04 2.52 12.69
C VAL A 55 3.50 1.33 13.47
N ALA A 56 3.99 0.11 13.20
CA ALA A 56 3.42 -1.13 13.72
C ALA A 56 3.40 -1.21 15.27
N GLU A 57 4.35 -0.56 15.95
CA GLU A 57 4.39 -0.48 17.42
C GLU A 57 3.40 0.57 18.00
N GLY A 58 2.72 1.32 17.13
CA GLY A 58 1.83 2.44 17.47
C GLY A 58 0.34 2.10 17.37
N LYS A 59 -0.46 3.06 16.89
CA LYS A 59 -1.90 2.92 16.73
C LYS A 59 -2.22 1.88 15.65
N TYR A 60 -3.02 0.88 15.98
CA TYR A 60 -3.55 -0.09 15.02
C TYR A 60 -4.74 0.50 14.27
N ALA A 61 -4.82 0.22 12.96
CA ALA A 61 -6.06 0.38 12.21
C ALA A 61 -7.15 -0.52 12.83
N ASP A 62 -8.42 -0.14 12.69
CA ASP A 62 -9.55 -0.95 13.18
C ASP A 62 -9.72 -2.26 12.37
N GLY A 63 -9.03 -2.39 11.24
CA GLY A 63 -9.13 -3.50 10.30
C GLY A 63 -7.82 -4.27 10.08
N ALA A 64 -7.79 -5.07 9.01
CA ALA A 64 -6.62 -5.84 8.65
C ALA A 64 -5.48 -4.94 8.15
N THR A 65 -4.28 -5.23 8.62
CA THR A 65 -3.05 -4.53 8.23
C THR A 65 -2.02 -5.51 7.70
N ALA A 66 -1.08 -5.00 6.91
CA ALA A 66 0.15 -5.71 6.58
C ALA A 66 1.34 -4.78 6.75
N ASN A 67 2.44 -5.32 7.27
CA ASN A 67 3.63 -4.54 7.59
C ASN A 67 4.64 -4.63 6.45
N VAL A 68 5.29 -3.50 6.19
CA VAL A 68 6.42 -3.37 5.28
C VAL A 68 7.59 -2.81 6.05
N SER A 69 8.72 -3.49 5.99
CA SER A 69 9.98 -3.01 6.57
C SER A 69 10.52 -1.87 5.72
N VAL A 70 10.76 -0.71 6.36
CA VAL A 70 11.26 0.49 5.70
C VAL A 70 12.38 1.13 6.50
N THR A 71 13.30 1.81 5.83
CA THR A 71 14.33 2.63 6.47
C THR A 71 13.87 4.08 6.53
N ILE A 72 14.08 4.73 7.66
CA ILE A 72 13.71 6.14 7.86
C ILE A 72 14.76 7.04 7.19
N ASP A 73 14.34 7.91 6.28
CA ASP A 73 15.21 8.92 5.67
C ASP A 73 15.12 10.25 6.42
N VAL A 74 13.89 10.68 6.70
CA VAL A 74 13.62 11.97 7.35
C VAL A 74 12.43 11.85 8.29
N VAL A 75 12.57 12.46 9.47
CA VAL A 75 11.50 12.68 10.43
C VAL A 75 11.24 14.19 10.49
N GLU A 76 10.06 14.63 10.06
CA GLU A 76 9.69 16.04 10.00
C GLU A 76 8.49 16.33 10.94
N PRO A 77 8.72 16.88 12.15
CA PRO A 77 7.65 17.23 13.09
C PRO A 77 6.92 18.50 12.67
N MET A 78 5.61 18.41 12.45
CA MET A 78 4.74 19.50 11.98
C MET A 78 3.74 19.95 13.07
N GLY A 79 4.16 19.90 14.34
CA GLY A 79 3.32 20.27 15.49
C GLY A 79 2.46 19.12 15.97
N ASN A 80 1.29 18.90 15.35
CA ASN A 80 0.34 17.84 15.77
C ASN A 80 0.49 16.54 14.98
N GLU A 81 1.45 16.46 14.08
CA GLU A 81 1.76 15.30 13.25
C GLU A 81 3.26 15.25 12.94
N ILE A 82 3.72 14.08 12.50
CA ILE A 82 5.06 13.85 11.97
C ILE A 82 4.89 13.35 10.54
N ILE A 83 5.61 13.96 9.60
CA ILE A 83 5.79 13.43 8.25
C ILE A 83 7.03 12.54 8.27
N LEU A 84 6.86 11.27 7.92
CA LEU A 84 7.95 10.32 7.75
C LEU A 84 8.21 10.12 6.27
N TYR A 85 9.45 10.37 5.87
CA TYR A 85 9.97 9.95 4.58
C TYR A 85 10.76 8.67 4.81
N THR A 86 10.39 7.62 4.10
CA THR A 86 11.00 6.30 4.24
C THR A 86 11.22 5.69 2.87
N HIS A 87 12.10 4.69 2.78
CA HIS A 87 12.24 3.85 1.60
C HIS A 87 12.18 2.37 1.97
N ALA A 88 11.64 1.57 1.07
CA ALA A 88 11.71 0.11 1.13
C ALA A 88 12.82 -0.38 0.21
N GLU A 89 13.53 -1.44 0.60
CA GLU A 89 14.53 -2.05 -0.28
C GLU A 89 13.89 -2.55 -1.59
N GLY A 90 14.46 -2.17 -2.73
CA GLY A 90 13.94 -2.56 -4.06
C GLY A 90 12.85 -1.64 -4.61
N LEU A 91 12.41 -0.63 -3.87
CA LEU A 91 11.52 0.42 -4.37
C LEU A 91 12.33 1.69 -4.65
N ASP A 92 12.16 2.28 -5.83
CA ASP A 92 12.89 3.49 -6.23
C ASP A 92 12.33 4.75 -5.55
N ASP A 93 11.00 4.79 -5.33
CA ASP A 93 10.31 5.92 -4.72
C ASP A 93 10.17 5.78 -3.19
N SER A 94 10.15 6.93 -2.51
CA SER A 94 9.90 6.99 -1.06
C SER A 94 8.44 6.68 -0.72
N ILE A 95 8.23 5.99 0.41
CA ILE A 95 6.94 5.87 1.07
C ILE A 95 6.83 6.95 2.14
N ILE A 96 5.81 7.81 2.02
CA ILE A 96 5.54 8.91 2.93
C ILE A 96 4.39 8.55 3.87
N ALA A 97 4.62 8.59 5.19
CA ALA A 97 3.58 8.41 6.20
C ALA A 97 3.34 9.71 6.96
N ARG A 98 2.09 9.94 7.37
CA ARG A 98 1.68 11.08 8.19
C ARG A 98 1.02 10.56 9.46
N ILE A 99 1.76 10.63 10.55
CA ILE A 99 1.42 9.94 11.80
C ILE A 99 1.28 10.92 12.97
N ALA A 100 0.61 10.50 14.03
CA ALA A 100 0.58 11.25 15.28
C ALA A 100 1.98 11.33 15.92
N PRO A 101 2.29 12.38 16.71
CA PRO A 101 3.55 12.48 17.44
C PRO A 101 3.76 11.28 18.35
N GLN A 102 4.88 10.58 18.16
CA GLN A 102 5.27 9.40 18.92
C GLN A 102 6.79 9.22 18.89
N ASN A 103 7.31 8.32 19.72
CA ASN A 103 8.72 7.96 19.68
C ASN A 103 9.02 7.15 18.41
N LEU A 104 10.14 7.44 17.78
CA LEU A 104 10.58 6.81 16.54
C LEU A 104 12.09 6.54 16.62
N PRO A 105 12.59 5.53 15.88
CA PRO A 105 14.01 5.39 15.65
C PRO A 105 14.60 6.62 14.93
N ASP A 106 15.91 6.84 15.07
CA ASP A 106 16.62 7.87 14.33
C ASP A 106 16.68 7.56 12.82
N PRO A 107 16.75 8.57 11.94
CA PRO A 107 17.03 8.38 10.52
C PRO A 107 18.21 7.42 10.27
N GLY A 108 18.09 6.57 9.25
CA GLY A 108 18.99 5.48 8.92
C GLY A 108 18.66 4.15 9.61
N HIS A 109 17.72 4.11 10.55
CA HIS A 109 17.23 2.88 11.15
C HIS A 109 15.94 2.39 10.48
N THR A 110 15.67 1.09 10.64
CA THR A 110 14.47 0.42 10.11
C THR A 110 13.30 0.49 11.08
N LEU A 111 12.08 0.58 10.55
CA LEU A 111 10.83 0.34 11.26
C LEU A 111 9.84 -0.45 10.39
N GLU A 112 8.80 -0.99 11.02
CA GLU A 112 7.69 -1.61 10.32
C GLU A 112 6.56 -0.60 10.12
N LEU A 113 6.25 -0.32 8.85
CA LEU A 113 5.15 0.53 8.44
C LEU A 113 3.93 -0.35 8.10
N SER A 114 2.86 -0.22 8.87
CA SER A 114 1.60 -0.94 8.70
C SER A 114 0.70 -0.23 7.71
N PHE A 115 0.30 -0.94 6.65
CA PHE A 115 -0.66 -0.52 5.66
C PHE A 115 -2.07 -0.97 6.08
N ASP A 116 -3.04 -0.05 6.16
CA ASP A 116 -4.45 -0.44 6.29
C ASP A 116 -4.98 -0.96 4.95
N LEU A 117 -5.20 -2.28 4.90
CA LEU A 117 -5.59 -2.97 3.68
C LEU A 117 -6.98 -2.57 3.19
N SER A 118 -7.83 -2.03 4.07
CA SER A 118 -9.17 -1.53 3.72
C SER A 118 -9.14 -0.15 3.03
N LYS A 119 -7.99 0.53 3.06
CA LYS A 119 -7.78 1.87 2.50
C LYS A 119 -6.99 1.87 1.19
N LEU A 120 -6.60 0.69 0.72
CA LEU A 120 -5.90 0.55 -0.56
C LEU A 120 -6.77 1.02 -1.72
N HIS A 121 -6.12 1.64 -2.69
CA HIS A 121 -6.66 1.97 -3.99
C HIS A 121 -5.81 1.28 -5.04
N LEU A 122 -6.43 0.72 -6.07
CA LEU A 122 -5.71 0.17 -7.22
C LEU A 122 -6.09 0.92 -8.48
N PHE A 123 -5.11 1.12 -9.34
CA PHE A 123 -5.24 1.73 -10.65
C PHE A 123 -4.66 0.79 -11.70
N SER A 124 -5.28 0.74 -12.87
CA SER A 124 -4.78 -0.04 -14.00
C SER A 124 -3.46 0.56 -14.49
N GLY A 125 -2.43 -0.27 -14.65
CA GLY A 125 -1.13 0.18 -15.18
C GLY A 125 -1.16 0.58 -16.66
N ALA A 126 -2.22 0.22 -17.39
CA ALA A 126 -2.34 0.50 -18.82
C ALA A 126 -2.84 1.92 -19.13
N ASP A 127 -3.78 2.43 -18.34
CA ASP A 127 -4.51 3.68 -18.59
C ASP A 127 -4.62 4.59 -17.36
N GLY A 128 -4.17 4.13 -16.19
CA GLY A 128 -4.25 4.86 -14.93
C GLY A 128 -5.68 4.98 -14.38
N GLU A 129 -6.66 4.30 -14.99
CA GLU A 129 -8.02 4.32 -14.47
C GLU A 129 -8.12 3.59 -13.13
N LYS A 130 -8.92 4.14 -12.23
CA LYS A 130 -9.17 3.51 -10.94
C LYS A 130 -9.89 2.18 -11.15
N ILE A 131 -9.27 1.10 -10.68
CA ILE A 131 -9.94 -0.18 -10.53
C ILE A 131 -10.96 0.02 -9.41
N SER A 132 -12.22 0.12 -9.80
CA SER A 132 -13.32 0.51 -8.93
C SER A 132 -14.39 -0.56 -8.94
N LYS A 133 -15.22 -0.53 -7.90
CA LYS A 133 -16.35 -1.41 -7.67
C LYS A 133 -17.43 -1.12 -8.72
N GLN A 134 -17.27 -1.59 -9.96
CA GLN A 134 -18.37 -1.55 -10.92
C GLN A 134 -19.31 -2.73 -10.64
N GLU A 135 -20.62 -2.45 -10.53
CA GLU A 135 -21.63 -3.49 -10.68
C GLU A 135 -21.45 -4.14 -12.06
N PRO A 136 -21.76 -5.45 -12.21
CA PRO A 136 -21.70 -6.08 -13.51
C PRO A 136 -22.57 -5.29 -14.48
N VAL A 137 -21.99 -4.91 -15.63
CA VAL A 137 -22.76 -4.35 -16.74
C VAL A 137 -23.81 -5.41 -17.11
N ARG A 138 -25.04 -5.22 -16.62
CA ARG A 138 -26.18 -6.00 -17.09
C ARG A 138 -26.35 -5.63 -18.55
N MET A 139 -25.85 -6.47 -19.46
CA MET A 139 -26.26 -6.43 -20.84
C MET A 139 -27.76 -6.76 -20.85
N ALA A 140 -28.58 -5.73 -21.01
CA ALA A 140 -30.00 -5.88 -21.25
C ALA A 140 -30.17 -6.67 -22.56
N THR A 141 -30.91 -7.77 -22.44
CA THR A 141 -31.33 -8.68 -23.51
C THR A 141 -32.10 -7.96 -24.61
#